data_AF-A0A2A5Y9X7-F1
#
_entry.id   AF-A0A2A5Y9X7-F1
#
_cell.length_a   1.000
_cell.length_b   1.000
_cell.length_c   1.000
_cell.angle_alpha   90.00
_cell.angle_beta   90.00
_cell.angle_gamma   90.00
#
_symmetry.space_group_name_H-M   'P 1'
#
loop_
_entity.id
_entity.type
_entity.pdbx_description
1 polymer ?
#
loop_
_entity_poly.entity_id
_entity_poly.type
_entity_poly.pdbx_seq_one_letter_code
_entity_poly.pdbx_strand_id
1 'polypeptide(L)' 'MNYQTSEIIEMALSDHTSFKAIEDIYGLTEPQVKDLMRRNLKRKSYEAWRARVRRFSDRREHYK' A
#
# COMPACT_ATOMS: atom_id res chain seq x y z
N MET A 1 -20.11 7.44 -3.40
CA MET A 1 -18.92 8.22 -3.79
C MET A 1 -17.92 8.14 -2.64
N ASN A 2 -17.05 7.12 -2.63
CA ASN A 2 -15.94 7.00 -1.66
C ASN A 2 -14.62 7.10 -2.44
N TYR A 3 -14.43 8.22 -3.14
CA TYR A 3 -13.29 8.43 -4.06
C TYR A 3 -11.93 8.26 -3.36
N GLN A 4 -11.84 8.67 -2.10
CA GLN A 4 -10.63 8.53 -1.29
C GLN A 4 -10.15 7.07 -1.19
N THR A 5 -11.05 6.09 -1.05
CA THR A 5 -10.66 4.67 -0.96
C THR A 5 -10.08 4.15 -2.27
N SER A 6 -10.69 4.48 -3.41
CA SER A 6 -10.16 4.09 -4.73
C SER A 6 -8.78 4.70 -4.99
N GLU A 7 -8.59 5.98 -4.64
CA GLU A 7 -7.30 6.67 -4.81
C GLU A 7 -6.21 6.03 -3.94
N ILE A 8 -6.51 5.73 -2.68
CA ILE A 8 -5.57 5.03 -1.79
C ILE A 8 -5.21 3.64 -2.35
N ILE A 9 -6.17 2.92 -2.93
CA ILE A 9 -5.93 1.61 -3.54
C ILE A 9 -5.03 1.73 -4.78
N GLU A 10 -5.31 2.68 -5.67
CA GLU A 10 -4.49 2.93 -6.86
C GLU A 10 -3.05 3.30 -6.47
N MET A 11 -2.91 4.21 -5.51
CA MET A 11 -1.63 4.59 -4.94
C MET A 11 -0.89 3.40 -4.32
N ALA A 12 -1.58 2.59 -3.50
CA ALA A 12 -0.97 1.41 -2.87
C ALA A 12 -0.58 0.30 -3.87
N LEU A 13 -1.26 0.21 -5.01
CA LEU A 13 -0.93 -0.74 -6.08
C LEU A 13 0.26 -0.29 -6.94
N SER A 14 0.53 1.02 -6.96
CA SER A 14 1.61 1.65 -7.73
C SER A 14 2.97 1.42 -7.07
N ASP A 15 3.91 0.85 -7.82
CA ASP A 15 5.28 0.63 -7.36
C ASP A 15 6.06 1.95 -7.16
N HIS A 16 5.52 3.09 -7.65
CA HIS A 16 6.12 4.42 -7.52
C HIS A 16 5.64 5.18 -6.27
N THR A 17 4.65 4.67 -5.55
CA THR A 17 4.11 5.34 -4.37
C THR A 17 4.60 4.67 -3.09
N SER A 18 5.16 5.45 -2.18
CA SER A 18 5.56 4.95 -0.86
C SER A 18 4.39 5.02 0.13
N PHE A 19 4.40 4.15 1.15
CA PHE A 19 3.45 4.31 2.27
C PHE A 19 3.56 5.66 2.95
N LYS A 20 4.77 6.23 3.02
CA LYS A 20 4.98 7.60 3.53
C LYS A 20 4.22 8.65 2.72
N ALA A 21 4.21 8.56 1.39
CA ALA A 21 3.44 9.48 0.56
C ALA A 21 1.93 9.36 0.81
N ILE A 22 1.44 8.13 1.00
CA ILE A 22 0.04 7.88 1.36
C ILE A 22 -0.29 8.45 2.75
N GLU A 23 0.64 8.31 3.71
CA GLU A 23 0.51 8.89 5.05
C GLU A 23 0.53 10.42 5.02
N ASP A 24 1.44 11.03 4.25
CA ASP A 24 1.56 12.49 4.15
C ASP A 24 0.29 13.12 3.50
N ILE A 25 -0.38 12.42 2.58
CA ILE A 25 -1.58 12.92 1.88
C ILE A 25 -2.87 12.59 2.63
N TYR A 26 -3.01 11.36 3.15
CA TYR A 26 -4.26 10.86 3.71
C TYR A 26 -4.22 10.57 5.22
N GLY A 27 -3.07 10.73 5.87
CA GLY A 27 -2.88 10.41 7.29
C GLY A 27 -2.95 8.92 7.60
N LEU A 28 -2.83 8.05 6.59
CA LEU A 28 -2.91 6.60 6.76
C LEU A 28 -1.53 5.95 6.86
N THR A 29 -1.27 5.36 8.01
CA THR A 29 -0.06 4.56 8.26
C THR A 29 -0.03 3.30 7.39
N GLU A 30 1.15 2.74 7.16
CA GLU A 30 1.32 1.50 6.42
C GLU A 30 0.43 0.33 6.92
N PRO A 31 0.27 0.08 8.23
CA PRO A 31 -0.66 -0.93 8.73
C PRO A 31 -2.11 -0.66 8.34
N GLN A 32 -2.57 0.59 8.39
CA GLN A 32 -3.93 0.98 7.99
C GLN A 32 -4.15 0.77 6.50
N VAL A 33 -3.16 1.11 5.65
CA VAL A 33 -3.22 0.85 4.21
C VAL A 33 -3.25 -0.66 3.93
N LYS A 34 -2.45 -1.47 4.65
CA LYS A 34 -2.46 -2.93 4.51
C LYS A 34 -3.81 -3.55 4.90
N ASP A 35 -4.48 -3.03 5.91
CA ASP A 35 -5.83 -3.47 6.31
C ASP A 35 -6.88 -3.06 5.28
N LEU A 36 -6.83 -1.81 4.80
CA LEU A 36 -7.68 -1.32 3.72
C LEU A 36 -7.54 -2.20 2.47
N MET A 37 -6.31 -2.49 2.05
CA MET A 37 -6.04 -3.36 0.90
C MET A 37 -6.57 -4.78 1.11
N ARG A 38 -6.49 -5.32 2.33
CA ARG A 38 -7.01 -6.65 2.67
C ARG A 38 -8.53 -6.73 2.54
N ARG A 39 -9.24 -5.66 2.88
CA ARG A 39 -10.71 -5.57 2.81
C ARG A 39 -11.21 -5.36 1.38
N ASN A 40 -10.42 -4.70 0.53
CA ASN A 40 -10.85 -4.28 -0.81
C ASN A 40 -10.34 -5.20 -1.95
N LEU A 41 -9.26 -5.94 -1.75
CA LEU A 41 -8.75 -6.87 -2.76
C LEU A 41 -9.27 -8.29 -2.53
N LYS A 42 -9.44 -9.02 -3.64
CA LYS A 42 -9.59 -10.49 -3.58
C LYS A 42 -8.34 -11.10 -2.96
N ARG A 43 -8.52 -12.20 -2.20
CA ARG A 43 -7.43 -12.88 -1.46
C ARG A 43 -6.15 -13.08 -2.28
N LYS A 44 -6.26 -13.67 -3.48
CA LYS A 44 -5.09 -13.92 -4.36
C LYS A 44 -4.39 -12.63 -4.78
N SER A 45 -5.14 -11.57 -5.08
CA SER A 45 -4.60 -10.26 -5.43
C SER A 45 -3.88 -9.61 -4.24
N TYR A 46 -4.46 -9.72 -3.04
CA TYR A 46 -3.84 -9.25 -1.80
C TYR A 46 -2.51 -9.98 -1.51
N GLU A 47 -2.50 -11.31 -1.64
CA GLU A 47 -1.28 -12.12 -1.46
C GLU A 47 -0.18 -11.71 -2.44
N ALA A 48 -0.50 -11.53 -3.72
CA ALA A 48 0.44 -11.07 -4.74
C ALA A 48 0.98 -9.65 -4.44
N TRP A 49 0.10 -8.73 -4.04
CA TRP A 49 0.50 -7.38 -3.62
C TRP A 49 1.42 -7.41 -2.40
N ARG A 50 1.10 -8.22 -1.37
CA ARG A 50 1.95 -8.38 -0.18
C ARG A 50 3.34 -8.93 -0.52
N ALA A 51 3.43 -9.86 -1.47
CA ALA A 51 4.71 -10.36 -1.95
C ALA A 51 5.54 -9.26 -2.63
N ARG A 52 4.92 -8.37 -3.43
CA ARG A 52 5.58 -7.19 -4.01
C ARG A 52 6.07 -6.23 -2.93
N VAL A 53 5.18 -5.83 -2.01
CA VAL A 53 5.52 -4.91 -0.89
C VAL A 53 6.74 -5.42 -0.11
N ARG A 54 6.78 -6.72 0.23
CA ARG A 54 7.93 -7.30 0.94
C ARG A 54 9.24 -7.14 0.15
N ARG A 55 9.23 -7.44 -1.15
CA ARG A 55 10.40 -7.27 -2.03
C ARG A 55 10.88 -5.82 -2.10
N PHE A 56 9.98 -4.85 -1.98
CA PHE A 56 10.34 -3.43 -1.97
C PHE A 56 10.79 -2.93 -0.59
N SER A 57 10.21 -3.45 0.51
CA SER A 57 10.65 -3.15 1.86
C SER A 57 12.07 -3.66 2.13
N ASP A 58 12.39 -4.87 1.67
CA ASP A 58 13.75 -5.46 1.81
C ASP A 58 14.82 -4.61 1.11
N ARG A 59 14.47 -3.85 0.05
CA ARG A 59 15.39 -2.91 -0.62
C ARG A 59 15.65 -1.63 0.17
N ARG A 60 14.74 -1.21 1.04
CA ARG A 60 14.85 0.04 1.81
C ARG A 60 15.62 -0.12 3.11
N GLU A 61 15.81 -1.35 3.60
CA GLU A 61 16.68 -1.62 4.75
C GLU A 61 18.17 -1.29 4.46
N HIS A 62 18.54 -1.19 3.18
CA HIS A 62 19.89 -0.83 2.74
C HIS A 62 20.17 0.68 2.56
N TYR A 63 19.32 1.55 3.11
CA TYR A 63 19.60 2.99 3.21
C TYR A 63 19.51 3.42 4.68
N LYS A 64 20.55 3.10 5.45
CA LYS A 64 20.89 3.80 6.69
C LYS A 64 22.31 4.34 6.56
#